data_AF-A0ABD6D7J8-F1
#
_entry.id   AF-A0ABD6D7J8-F1
#
_cell.length_a   1.000
_cell.length_b   1.000
_cell.length_c   1.000
_cell.angle_alpha   90.00
_cell.angle_beta   90.00
_cell.angle_gamma   90.00
#
_symmetry.space_group_name_H-M   'P 1'
#
loop_
_entity.id
_entity.type
_entity.pdbx_description
1 polymer ?
#
loop_
_entity_poly.entity_id
_entity_poly.type
_entity_poly.pdbx_seq_one_letter_code
_entity_poly.pdbx_strand_id
1 'polypeptide(L)'
;MSDRLLSVNAYTTLDLIDGEAEAHDFTESAYAVVNATAPRKKPDHVKLELELDNAELEHLPAHADRVRLTPEQARELASELERYAAKVDSYLDESED
;
A
#
# COMPACT_ATOMS: atom_id res chain seq x y z
N MET A 1 -19.28 -1.10 -9.91
CA MET A 1 -18.55 -2.22 -9.30
C MET A 1 -17.10 -1.99 -9.61
N SER A 2 -16.25 -2.00 -8.59
CA SER A 2 -14.81 -1.94 -8.75
C SER A 2 -14.33 -3.15 -9.54
N ASP A 3 -13.56 -2.95 -10.61
CA ASP A 3 -12.97 -4.03 -11.41
C ASP A 3 -11.58 -4.36 -10.86
N ARG A 4 -11.55 -4.79 -9.59
CA ARG A 4 -10.31 -4.96 -8.82
C ARG A 4 -9.43 -6.06 -9.40
N LEU A 5 -8.14 -5.75 -9.48
CA LEU A 5 -7.08 -6.63 -9.94
C LEU A 5 -6.41 -7.39 -8.79
N LEU A 6 -6.37 -6.82 -7.58
CA LEU A 6 -5.84 -7.49 -6.38
C LEU A 6 -6.94 -8.31 -5.68
N SER A 7 -6.60 -9.55 -5.32
CA SER A 7 -7.48 -10.40 -4.53
C SER A 7 -7.39 -10.01 -3.05
N VAL A 8 -8.44 -9.38 -2.52
CA VAL A 8 -8.58 -9.10 -1.09
C VAL A 8 -9.07 -10.33 -0.34
N ASN A 9 -8.40 -10.66 0.76
CA ASN A 9 -8.76 -11.76 1.64
C ASN A 9 -8.24 -11.48 3.06
N ALA A 10 -8.54 -12.38 4.00
CA ALA A 10 -8.14 -12.24 5.41
C ALA A 10 -6.62 -12.20 5.67
N TYR A 11 -5.78 -12.42 4.66
CA TYR A 11 -4.33 -12.32 4.74
C TYR A 11 -3.77 -11.09 4.02
N THR A 12 -4.63 -10.22 3.48
CA THR A 12 -4.21 -8.92 2.94
C THR A 12 -3.62 -8.07 4.07
N THR A 13 -2.50 -7.40 3.82
CA THR A 13 -1.82 -6.60 4.86
C THR A 13 -2.68 -5.43 5.34
N LEU A 14 -3.20 -4.62 4.40
CA LEU A 14 -4.09 -3.48 4.66
C LEU A 14 -5.15 -3.44 3.54
N ASP A 15 -6.44 -3.50 3.89
CA ASP A 15 -7.52 -3.65 2.90
C ASP A 15 -8.55 -2.52 2.83
N LEU A 16 -8.47 -1.56 3.74
CA LEU A 16 -9.30 -0.35 3.76
C LEU A 16 -8.50 0.82 4.36
N ILE A 17 -7.61 1.39 3.55
CA ILE A 17 -6.87 2.61 3.90
C ILE A 17 -7.16 3.71 2.88
N ASP A 18 -6.96 4.97 3.26
CA ASP A 18 -7.01 6.06 2.29
C ASP A 18 -5.77 6.03 1.40
N GLY A 19 -5.97 6.08 0.09
CA GLY A 19 -4.89 6.17 -0.89
C GLY A 19 -5.11 7.33 -1.85
N GLU A 20 -4.01 7.77 -2.46
CA GLU A 20 -3.99 8.88 -3.41
C GLU A 20 -3.08 8.51 -4.58
N ALA A 21 -3.52 8.88 -5.78
CA ALA A 21 -2.69 8.85 -6.98
C ALA A 21 -2.54 10.28 -7.51
N GLU A 22 -1.30 10.71 -7.66
CA GLU A 22 -0.94 12.00 -8.23
C GLU A 22 -0.32 11.81 -9.61
N ALA A 23 -0.89 12.51 -10.59
CA ALA A 23 -0.37 12.63 -11.95
C ALA A 23 -0.14 14.12 -12.28
N HIS A 24 0.49 14.40 -13.41
CA HIS A 24 0.77 15.78 -13.82
C HIS A 24 -0.48 16.68 -13.90
N ASP A 25 -1.62 16.11 -14.31
CA ASP A 25 -2.85 16.86 -14.61
C ASP A 25 -4.00 16.57 -13.63
N PHE A 26 -3.84 15.62 -12.70
CA PHE A 26 -4.88 15.27 -11.74
C PHE A 26 -4.31 14.68 -10.44
N THR A 27 -5.09 14.80 -9.37
CA THR A 27 -4.92 14.07 -8.12
C THR A 27 -6.26 13.44 -7.79
N GLU A 28 -6.27 12.15 -7.51
CA GLU A 28 -7.48 11.44 -7.10
C GLU A 28 -7.22 10.61 -5.86
N SER A 29 -8.20 10.56 -4.98
CA SER A 29 -8.16 9.78 -3.74
C SER A 29 -9.29 8.76 -3.74
N ALA A 30 -9.00 7.57 -3.25
CA ALA A 30 -9.97 6.51 -3.07
C ALA A 30 -9.49 5.55 -1.98
N TYR A 31 -10.37 4.64 -1.55
CA TYR A 31 -9.93 3.54 -0.71
C TYR A 31 -8.89 2.68 -1.44
N ALA A 32 -7.91 2.20 -0.71
CA ALA A 32 -6.79 1.46 -1.25
C ALA A 32 -6.55 0.15 -0.50
N VAL A 33 -5.93 -0.79 -1.21
CA VAL A 33 -5.33 -2.00 -0.65
C VAL A 33 -3.82 -1.91 -0.79
N VAL A 34 -3.11 -2.25 0.29
CA VAL A 34 -1.67 -2.50 0.26
C VAL A 34 -1.40 -3.92 0.74
N ASN A 35 -0.62 -4.68 -0.02
CA ASN A 35 -0.36 -6.08 0.30
C ASN A 35 1.11 -6.46 0.12
N ALA A 36 1.71 -7.03 1.16
CA ALA A 36 3.06 -7.59 1.13
C ALA A 36 3.00 -9.12 1.19
N THR A 37 3.54 -9.79 0.17
CA THR A 37 3.53 -11.26 0.06
C THR A 37 4.84 -11.81 -0.50
N ALA A 38 5.02 -13.14 -0.48
CA ALA A 38 6.09 -13.82 -1.20
C ALA A 38 5.53 -15.01 -1.99
N PRO A 39 6.19 -15.47 -3.07
CA PRO A 39 5.74 -16.66 -3.81
C PRO A 39 5.62 -17.89 -2.91
N ARG A 40 4.50 -18.62 -2.99
CA ARG A 40 4.23 -19.79 -2.13
C ARG A 40 5.19 -20.96 -2.34
N LYS A 41 5.80 -21.07 -3.52
CA LYS A 41 6.75 -22.13 -3.88
C LYS A 41 8.04 -21.47 -4.36
N LYS A 42 9.18 -21.82 -3.74
CA LYS A 42 10.51 -21.28 -4.04
C LYS A 42 10.52 -19.73 -4.03
N PRO A 43 10.27 -19.10 -2.86
CA PRO A 43 10.28 -17.64 -2.77
C PRO A 43 11.65 -17.06 -3.14
N ASP A 44 11.64 -16.07 -4.02
CA ASP A 44 12.82 -15.40 -4.56
C ASP A 44 12.75 -13.86 -4.43
N HIS A 45 11.60 -13.31 -4.04
CA HIS A 45 11.38 -11.89 -3.77
C HIS A 45 10.23 -11.68 -2.79
N VAL A 46 10.16 -10.49 -2.22
CA VAL A 46 8.95 -9.94 -1.58
C VAL A 46 8.21 -9.12 -2.64
N LYS A 47 6.91 -9.31 -2.74
CA LYS A 47 6.02 -8.55 -3.63
C LYS A 47 5.21 -7.59 -2.78
N LEU A 48 5.36 -6.30 -3.03
CA LEU A 48 4.51 -5.25 -2.46
C LEU A 48 3.59 -4.74 -3.56
N GLU A 49 2.29 -4.71 -3.28
CA GLU A 49 1.24 -4.35 -4.23
C GLU A 49 0.37 -3.23 -3.64
N LEU A 50 -0.05 -2.30 -4.51
CA LEU A 50 -0.98 -1.22 -4.20
C LEU A 50 -2.08 -1.21 -5.28
N GLU A 51 -3.32 -0.99 -4.87
CA GLU A 51 -4.44 -0.73 -5.78
C GLU A 51 -5.43 0.24 -5.13
N LEU A 52 -5.78 1.31 -5.86
CA LEU A 52 -6.90 2.18 -5.53
C LEU A 52 -8.21 1.57 -6.05
N ASP A 53 -9.28 1.67 -5.26
CA ASP A 53 -10.63 1.32 -5.70
C ASP A 53 -11.08 2.30 -6.79
N ASN A 54 -11.13 1.81 -8.02
CA ASN A 54 -11.45 2.61 -9.18
C ASN A 54 -12.95 2.90 -9.38
N ALA A 55 -13.82 2.49 -8.44
CA ALA A 55 -15.26 2.68 -8.56
C ALA A 55 -15.67 4.17 -8.59
N GLU A 56 -14.87 5.04 -7.95
CA GLU A 56 -15.13 6.48 -7.83
C GLU A 56 -14.03 7.35 -8.47
N LEU A 57 -13.07 6.74 -9.18
CA LEU A 57 -12.01 7.46 -9.90
C LEU A 57 -12.50 7.90 -11.28
N GLU A 58 -12.19 9.13 -11.69
CA GLU A 58 -12.63 9.71 -12.96
C GLU A 58 -11.54 9.59 -14.04
N HIS A 59 -10.28 9.78 -13.67
CA HIS A 59 -9.14 9.90 -14.60
C HIS A 59 -8.29 8.64 -14.61
N LEU A 60 -8.10 8.00 -13.45
CA LEU A 60 -7.21 6.87 -13.32
C LEU A 60 -7.94 5.55 -13.64
N PRO A 61 -7.51 4.81 -14.68
CA PRO A 61 -8.08 3.50 -14.98
C PRO A 61 -7.86 2.51 -13.83
N ALA A 62 -8.63 1.42 -13.81
CA ALA A 62 -8.35 0.28 -12.93
C ALA A 62 -6.89 -0.16 -13.12
N HIS A 63 -6.11 -0.11 -12.05
CA HIS A 63 -4.69 -0.39 -12.05
C HIS A 63 -4.29 -1.04 -10.73
N ALA A 64 -3.19 -1.79 -10.77
CA ALA A 64 -2.54 -2.30 -9.58
C ALA A 64 -1.04 -2.23 -9.80
N ASP A 65 -0.38 -1.48 -8.93
CA ASP A 65 1.06 -1.32 -8.97
C ASP A 65 1.74 -2.38 -8.14
N ARG A 66 2.88 -2.86 -8.64
CA ARG A 66 3.61 -3.97 -8.02
C ARG A 66 5.10 -3.72 -8.07
N VAL A 67 5.74 -3.82 -6.92
CA VAL A 67 7.21 -3.81 -6.82
C VAL A 67 7.71 -5.16 -6.30
N ARG A 68 8.85 -5.57 -6.83
CA ARG A 68 9.58 -6.78 -6.40
C ARG A 68 10.81 -6.34 -5.65
N LEU A 69 10.85 -6.68 -4.37
CA LEU A 69 11.93 -6.32 -3.46
C LEU A 69 12.77 -7.56 -3.17
N THR A 70 14.08 -7.39 -3.10
CA THR A 70 14.93 -8.39 -2.45
C THR A 70 14.59 -8.47 -0.96
N PRO A 71 14.96 -9.55 -0.25
CA PRO A 71 14.77 -9.63 1.19
C PRO A 71 15.42 -8.46 1.94
N GLU A 72 16.56 -7.95 1.49
CA GLU A 72 17.26 -6.81 2.09
C GLU A 72 16.48 -5.51 1.92
N GLN A 73 16.01 -5.21 0.70
CA GLN A 73 15.21 -4.01 0.41
C GLN A 73 13.89 -4.01 1.19
N ALA A 74 13.26 -5.17 1.33
CA ALA A 74 12.02 -5.28 2.11
C ALA A 74 12.25 -4.98 3.61
N ARG A 75 13.38 -5.43 4.19
CA ARG A 75 13.73 -5.13 5.58
C ARG A 75 14.09 -3.65 5.78
N GLU A 76 14.78 -3.07 4.82
CA GLU A 76 15.09 -1.64 4.84
C GLU A 76 13.81 -0.79 4.81
N LEU A 77 12.88 -1.10 3.91
CA LEU A 77 11.59 -0.42 3.85
C LEU A 77 10.79 -0.59 5.16
N ALA A 78 10.76 -1.80 5.73
CA ALA A 78 10.10 -2.04 7.01
C ALA A 78 10.71 -1.21 8.15
N SER A 79 12.04 -1.11 8.22
CA SER A 79 12.72 -0.29 9.22
C SER A 79 12.39 1.19 9.09
N GLU A 80 12.26 1.72 7.88
CA GLU A 80 11.86 3.11 7.67
C GLU A 80 10.38 3.32 8.06
N LEU A 81 9.49 2.38 7.73
CA LEU A 81 8.08 2.43 8.16
C LEU A 81 7.96 2.47 9.69
N GLU A 82 8.68 1.59 10.40
CA GLU A 82 8.71 1.59 11.88
C GLU A 82 9.25 2.90 12.45
N ARG A 83 10.32 3.43 11.86
CA ARG A 83 10.92 4.70 12.28
C ARG A 83 9.94 5.87 12.14
N TYR A 84 9.24 5.96 11.01
CA TYR A 84 8.29 7.04 10.77
C TYR A 84 7.01 6.88 11.60
N ALA A 85 6.55 5.64 11.84
CA ALA A 85 5.46 5.38 12.78
C ALA A 85 5.80 5.89 14.19
N ALA A 86 6.96 5.53 14.73
CA ALA A 86 7.40 5.99 16.05
C ALA A 86 7.49 7.53 16.15
N LYS A 87 7.86 8.21 15.06
CA LYS A 87 7.85 9.67 15.02
C LYS A 87 6.43 10.24 15.08
N VAL A 88 5.46 9.62 14.38
CA VAL A 88 4.05 10.03 14.45
C VAL A 88 3.50 9.78 15.85
N ASP A 89 3.73 8.60 16.43
CA ASP A 89 3.29 8.25 17.78
C ASP A 89 3.81 9.25 18.80
N SER A 90 5.10 9.59 18.76
CA SER A 90 5.68 10.59 19.68
C SER A 90 5.00 11.96 19.61
N TYR A 91 4.54 12.37 18.42
CA TYR A 91 3.84 13.63 18.27
C TYR A 91 2.40 13.55 18.78
N LEU A 92 1.72 12.43 18.54
CA LEU A 92 0.36 12.21 19.01
C LEU A 92 0.33 12.15 20.53
N ASP A 93 1.23 11.39 21.16
CA ASP A 93 1.35 11.27 22.62
C ASP A 93 1.61 12.65 23.29
N GLU A 94 2.49 13.48 22.71
CA GLU A 94 2.76 14.84 23.21
C GLU A 94 1.59 15.82 23.00
N SER A 95 0.71 15.56 22.03
CA SER A 95 -0.45 16.42 21.71
C SER A 95 -1.70 16.10 22.52
N GLU A 96 -1.72 14.95 23.20
CA GLU A 96 -2.80 14.53 24.09
C GLU A 96 -2.60 14.99 25.56
N ASP A 97 -1.41 15.51 25.90
CA ASP A 97 -1.05 16.13 27.20
C ASP A 97 -1.24 17.66 27.23
#